data_AF-A0A532CHV4-F1
#
_entry.id   AF-A0A532CHV4-F1
#
_cell.length_a   1.000
_cell.length_b   1.000
_cell.length_c   1.000
_cell.angle_alpha   90.00
_cell.angle_beta   90.00
_cell.angle_gamma   90.00
#
_symmetry.space_group_name_H-M   'P 1'
#
loop_
_entity.id
_entity.type
_entity.pdbx_description
1 polymer ?
#
loop_
_entity_poly.entity_id
_entity_poly.type
_entity_poly.pdbx_seq_one_letter_code
_entity_poly.pdbx_strand_id
1 'polypeptide(L)'
;MCRIQNTVRLSQQPDLAAWQRSMPSGFLKRSARELYLVCKDDAHGHSFLRFTLHASRATNDMRCAIVHYHELALKGRNRDYFEQCLIQNIRTALKDLGVRQVQNLHSRIRIDLPTEANADVVRDRLVRVCGIANFSLGRVIPLQIANPDLAALAEAAVEGINATSCATFRVTAKRADKRLALTSMDIERTIGATVCERTGKTVKLKSPDVTIYIELLSREAYCAAEKIEGPGGMPVGVSGKIACLISGGIDSPVAAYRMIKRGCHASFVHFSGRPLVSRASEDKVRELVQTLTAYQYTARLYVIPFGEIQREIVLNTPPPFRVVLYRRMMLRIAQELAREERCWGLVTGDSLGQVASQTPENLTVVEEAA
;
A
#
# COMPACT_ATOMS: atom_id res chain seq x y z
N MET A 1 38.41 -47.15 -7.67
CA MET A 1 37.44 -46.71 -6.64
C MET A 1 38.08 -45.61 -5.82
N CYS A 2 37.59 -44.38 -5.89
CA CYS A 2 37.71 -43.42 -4.80
C CYS A 2 36.47 -42.51 -4.85
N ARG A 3 35.59 -42.66 -3.85
CA ARG A 3 34.42 -41.81 -3.64
C ARG A 3 34.93 -40.53 -2.97
N ILE A 4 34.63 -39.36 -3.54
CA ILE A 4 34.58 -38.11 -2.78
C ILE A 4 33.21 -37.50 -3.03
N GLN A 5 32.31 -37.74 -2.08
CA GLN A 5 31.09 -36.96 -1.89
C GLN A 5 31.51 -35.66 -1.20
N ASN A 6 31.34 -34.52 -1.85
CA ASN A 6 31.24 -33.23 -1.16
C ASN A 6 30.21 -32.37 -1.90
N THR A 7 28.98 -32.44 -1.42
CA THR A 7 27.88 -31.57 -1.83
C THR A 7 28.03 -30.25 -1.08
N VAL A 8 28.66 -29.24 -1.69
CA VAL A 8 28.70 -27.90 -1.11
C VAL A 8 27.38 -27.19 -1.46
N ARG A 9 26.50 -27.00 -0.48
CA ARG A 9 25.38 -26.04 -0.60
C ARG A 9 25.94 -24.63 -0.46
N LEU A 10 26.09 -23.91 -1.59
CA LEU A 10 26.33 -22.47 -1.57
C LEU A 10 25.01 -21.78 -1.18
N SER A 11 24.93 -21.30 0.06
CA SER A 11 23.74 -20.65 0.63
C SER A 11 23.61 -19.16 0.30
N GLN A 12 24.51 -18.60 -0.52
CA GLN A 12 24.45 -17.22 -0.99
C GLN A 12 24.97 -17.20 -2.43
N GLN A 13 24.29 -16.46 -3.32
CA GLN A 13 24.83 -16.18 -4.67
C GLN A 13 26.19 -15.50 -4.49
N PRO A 14 27.32 -16.10 -4.91
CA PRO A 14 28.56 -15.35 -4.93
C PRO A 14 28.45 -14.31 -6.06
N ASP A 15 28.92 -13.09 -5.79
CA ASP A 15 29.17 -12.09 -6.83
C ASP A 15 30.21 -12.66 -7.81
N LEU A 16 29.70 -13.27 -8.89
CA LEU A 16 30.48 -13.91 -9.94
C LEU A 16 31.50 -12.95 -10.57
N ALA A 17 31.23 -11.64 -10.56
CA ALA A 17 32.12 -10.62 -11.10
C ALA A 17 33.25 -10.25 -10.12
N ALA A 18 33.02 -10.39 -8.81
CA ALA A 18 34.08 -10.25 -7.80
C ALA A 18 35.00 -11.48 -7.79
N TRP A 19 34.44 -12.68 -7.98
CA TRP A 19 35.21 -13.94 -8.01
C TRP A 19 36.08 -14.07 -9.28
N GLN A 20 35.63 -13.52 -10.42
CA GLN A 20 36.45 -13.46 -11.65
C GLN A 20 37.63 -12.50 -11.56
N ARG A 21 37.55 -11.45 -10.73
CA ARG A 21 38.62 -10.45 -10.58
C ARG A 21 39.79 -10.93 -9.72
N SER A 22 39.61 -11.98 -8.92
CA SER A 22 40.63 -12.48 -7.98
C SER A 22 41.43 -13.69 -8.47
N MET A 23 41.17 -14.23 -9.67
CA MET A 23 41.86 -15.42 -10.19
C MET A 23 42.85 -15.11 -11.33
N PRO A 24 44.04 -15.74 -11.37
CA PRO A 24 45.00 -15.61 -12.47
C PRO A 24 44.42 -16.05 -13.82
N SER A 25 44.74 -15.33 -14.89
CA SER A 25 44.25 -15.58 -16.24
C SER A 25 44.73 -16.93 -16.79
N GLY A 26 43.87 -17.94 -16.72
CA GLY A 26 44.11 -19.27 -17.32
C GLY A 26 43.09 -20.38 -17.01
N PHE A 27 42.10 -20.15 -16.12
CA PHE A 27 41.33 -21.24 -15.50
C PHE A 27 39.87 -21.46 -15.95
N LEU A 28 39.42 -20.92 -17.09
CA LEU A 28 38.02 -21.09 -17.54
C LEU A 28 37.87 -21.47 -19.02
N LYS A 29 37.27 -22.64 -19.28
CA LYS A 29 36.56 -22.94 -20.54
C LYS A 29 35.05 -23.01 -20.26
N ARG A 30 34.25 -22.28 -21.07
CA ARG A 30 32.77 -22.26 -20.97
C ARG A 30 32.14 -23.28 -21.92
N SER A 31 31.13 -23.99 -21.43
CA SER A 31 30.06 -24.64 -22.21
C SER A 31 28.73 -24.33 -21.51
N ALA A 32 27.65 -24.18 -22.28
CA ALA A 32 26.37 -23.57 -21.85
C ALA A 32 25.64 -24.25 -20.67
N ARG A 33 26.13 -25.37 -20.12
CA ARG A 33 25.50 -26.11 -19.01
C ARG A 33 26.45 -26.68 -17.96
N GLU A 34 27.77 -26.44 -18.04
CA GLU A 34 28.75 -27.05 -17.13
C GLU A 34 29.92 -26.11 -16.80
N LEU A 35 30.36 -26.12 -15.54
CA LEU A 35 31.54 -25.40 -15.05
C LEU A 35 32.58 -26.45 -14.64
N TYR A 36 33.78 -26.33 -15.21
CA TYR A 36 34.91 -27.20 -14.92
C TYR A 36 35.98 -26.41 -14.17
N LEU A 37 36.36 -26.85 -12.98
CA LEU A 37 37.55 -26.38 -12.27
C LEU A 37 38.69 -27.35 -12.58
N VAL A 38 39.78 -26.83 -13.14
CA VAL A 38 41.03 -27.57 -13.29
C VAL A 38 41.83 -27.31 -12.02
N CYS A 39 42.23 -28.35 -11.28
CA CYS A 39 43.29 -28.22 -10.28
C CYS A 39 44.60 -28.65 -10.93
N LYS A 40 45.67 -27.89 -10.69
CA LYS A 40 47.01 -28.25 -11.12
C LYS A 40 47.71 -28.85 -9.90
N ASP A 41 47.71 -30.17 -9.79
CA ASP A 41 48.57 -30.86 -8.85
C ASP A 41 49.89 -31.18 -9.55
N ASP A 42 50.99 -30.70 -8.97
CA ASP A 42 52.32 -31.04 -9.43
C ASP A 42 52.57 -32.52 -9.13
N ALA A 43 52.83 -33.28 -10.21
CA ALA A 43 53.09 -34.72 -10.28
C ALA A 43 51.83 -35.63 -10.43
N HIS A 44 51.64 -36.08 -11.69
CA HIS A 44 50.84 -37.23 -12.14
C HIS A 44 49.31 -37.05 -12.27
N GLY A 45 48.88 -36.49 -13.42
CA GLY A 45 47.55 -36.70 -14.02
C GLY A 45 46.51 -35.62 -13.76
N HIS A 46 45.76 -35.24 -14.81
CA HIS A 46 44.67 -34.25 -14.71
C HIS A 46 43.43 -34.86 -14.02
N SER A 47 43.01 -34.28 -12.90
CA SER A 47 41.74 -34.58 -12.23
C SER A 47 40.68 -33.54 -12.60
N PHE A 48 39.48 -33.98 -13.01
CA PHE A 48 38.37 -33.12 -13.42
C PHE A 48 37.26 -33.14 -12.37
N LEU A 49 36.98 -32.00 -11.73
CA LEU A 49 35.79 -31.83 -10.89
C LEU A 49 34.63 -31.34 -11.76
N ARG A 50 33.62 -32.19 -11.93
CA ARG A 50 32.41 -31.90 -12.71
C ARG A 50 31.33 -31.33 -11.80
N PHE A 51 30.99 -30.06 -11.99
CA PHE A 51 29.85 -29.44 -11.31
C PHE A 51 28.66 -29.39 -12.25
N THR A 52 27.62 -30.17 -11.95
CA THR A 52 26.34 -30.10 -12.66
C THR A 52 25.51 -28.98 -12.03
N LEU A 53 25.48 -27.80 -12.66
CA LEU A 53 24.52 -26.76 -12.31
C LEU A 53 23.12 -27.28 -12.64
N HIS A 54 22.39 -27.75 -11.63
CA HIS A 54 20.94 -27.89 -11.75
C HIS A 54 20.38 -26.48 -11.81
N ALA A 55 20.03 -26.04 -13.02
CA ALA A 55 19.11 -24.93 -13.18
C ALA A 55 17.84 -25.35 -12.45
N SER A 56 17.66 -24.84 -11.24
CA SER A 56 16.35 -24.79 -10.59
C SER A 56 15.39 -24.30 -11.65
N ARG A 57 14.38 -25.11 -11.99
CA ARG A 57 13.23 -24.59 -12.75
C ARG A 57 12.84 -23.34 -12.01
N ALA A 58 12.99 -22.17 -12.63
CA ALA A 58 12.46 -20.94 -12.11
C ALA A 58 10.96 -21.18 -11.98
N THR A 59 10.53 -21.60 -10.78
CA THR A 59 9.18 -21.35 -10.32
C THR A 59 9.06 -19.85 -10.48
N ASN A 60 8.21 -19.44 -11.42
CA ASN A 60 8.02 -18.04 -11.75
C ASN A 60 7.39 -17.42 -10.49
N ASP A 61 8.23 -17.02 -9.55
CA ASP A 61 7.84 -16.65 -8.19
C ASP A 61 7.26 -15.25 -8.25
N MET A 62 6.01 -15.20 -8.71
CA MET A 62 5.28 -13.96 -8.87
C MET A 62 4.70 -13.56 -7.52
N ARG A 63 5.25 -12.47 -6.97
CA ARG A 63 4.66 -11.79 -5.82
C ARG A 63 3.47 -10.97 -6.28
N CYS A 64 2.42 -10.96 -5.48
CA CYS A 64 1.27 -10.10 -5.73
C CYS A 64 0.74 -9.47 -4.44
N ALA A 65 0.03 -8.36 -4.60
CA ALA A 65 -0.95 -7.93 -3.62
C ALA A 65 -2.36 -8.24 -4.11
N ILE A 66 -3.20 -8.78 -3.22
CA ILE A 66 -4.64 -8.89 -3.46
C ILE A 66 -5.34 -7.86 -2.60
N VAL A 67 -6.05 -6.95 -3.26
CA VAL A 67 -6.73 -5.81 -2.65
C VAL A 67 -8.23 -6.03 -2.68
N HIS A 68 -8.87 -5.87 -1.52
CA HIS A 68 -10.32 -5.89 -1.34
C HIS A 68 -10.85 -4.50 -1.01
N TYR A 69 -12.09 -4.24 -1.42
CA TYR A 69 -12.80 -2.99 -1.17
C TYR A 69 -14.24 -3.30 -0.74
N HIS A 70 -14.73 -2.65 0.32
CA HIS A 70 -16.07 -2.90 0.87
C HIS A 70 -17.13 -1.94 0.29
N GLU A 71 -16.82 -0.65 0.15
CA GLU A 71 -17.81 0.38 -0.15
C GLU A 71 -18.21 0.48 -1.63
N LEU A 72 -17.40 -0.03 -2.56
CA LEU A 72 -17.68 0.13 -4.00
C LEU A 72 -18.84 -0.76 -4.48
N ALA A 73 -19.10 -1.87 -3.79
CA ALA A 73 -20.15 -2.82 -4.15
C ALA A 73 -21.58 -2.26 -3.97
N LEU A 74 -21.76 -1.18 -3.20
CA LEU A 74 -23.06 -0.60 -2.89
C LEU A 74 -23.56 0.42 -3.94
N LYS A 75 -22.77 0.73 -4.98
CA LYS A 75 -23.03 1.86 -5.90
C LYS A 75 -23.50 1.49 -7.32
N GLY A 76 -24.17 0.35 -7.47
CA GLY A 76 -24.94 0.01 -8.68
C GLY A 76 -24.21 0.29 -10.02
N ARG A 77 -24.81 1.14 -10.87
CA ARG A 77 -24.37 1.42 -12.25
C ARG A 77 -23.01 2.13 -12.41
N ASN A 78 -22.41 2.66 -11.34
CA ASN A 78 -21.14 3.40 -11.42
C ASN A 78 -19.93 2.60 -10.92
N ARG A 79 -20.10 1.30 -10.63
CA ARG A 79 -19.04 0.46 -10.04
C ARG A 79 -17.72 0.54 -10.81
N ASP A 80 -17.76 0.43 -12.14
CA ASP A 80 -16.57 0.46 -12.98
C ASP A 80 -15.78 1.76 -12.82
N TYR A 81 -16.47 2.90 -12.73
CA TYR A 81 -15.82 4.21 -12.51
C TYR A 81 -15.04 4.24 -11.19
N PHE A 82 -15.63 3.72 -10.11
CA PHE A 82 -14.98 3.67 -8.81
C PHE A 82 -13.78 2.70 -8.81
N GLU A 83 -13.93 1.52 -9.43
CA GLU A 83 -12.86 0.53 -9.54
C GLU A 83 -11.68 1.07 -10.37
N GLN A 84 -11.95 1.76 -11.49
CA GLN A 84 -10.92 2.39 -12.31
C GLN A 84 -10.20 3.52 -11.55
N CYS A 85 -10.93 4.34 -10.80
CA CYS A 85 -10.34 5.37 -9.97
C CYS A 85 -9.43 4.77 -8.88
N LEU A 86 -9.87 3.70 -8.20
CA LEU A 86 -9.05 2.99 -7.21
C LEU A 86 -7.79 2.41 -7.84
N ILE A 87 -7.91 1.77 -9.00
CA ILE A 87 -6.76 1.23 -9.75
C ILE A 87 -5.76 2.35 -10.09
N GLN A 88 -6.24 3.52 -10.52
CA GLN A 88 -5.37 4.65 -10.83
C GLN A 88 -4.67 5.21 -9.59
N ASN A 89 -5.38 5.26 -8.46
CA ASN A 89 -4.81 5.66 -7.17
C ASN A 89 -3.72 4.68 -6.70
N ILE A 90 -3.98 3.38 -6.81
CA ILE A 90 -2.99 2.31 -6.53
C ILE A 90 -1.76 2.46 -7.44
N ARG A 91 -1.95 2.64 -8.75
CA ARG A 91 -0.84 2.86 -9.70
C ARG A 91 -0.01 4.08 -9.32
N THR A 92 -0.67 5.16 -8.91
CA THR A 92 0.00 6.40 -8.48
C THR A 92 0.80 6.17 -7.19
N ALA A 93 0.23 5.46 -6.22
CA ALA A 93 0.87 5.14 -4.95
C ALA A 93 2.13 4.28 -5.13
N LEU A 94 2.16 3.40 -6.15
CA LEU A 94 3.23 2.44 -6.38
C LEU A 94 4.09 2.75 -7.63
N LYS A 95 3.98 3.96 -8.19
CA LYS A 95 4.52 4.32 -9.51
C LYS A 95 6.01 4.05 -9.71
N ASP A 96 6.80 4.18 -8.66
CA ASP A 96 8.27 4.05 -8.62
C ASP A 96 8.73 2.67 -8.13
N LEU A 97 7.81 1.73 -7.89
CA LEU A 97 8.13 0.37 -7.44
C LEU A 97 8.14 -0.67 -8.57
N GLY A 98 8.06 -0.22 -9.84
CA GLY A 98 8.12 -1.12 -10.99
C GLY A 98 6.93 -2.09 -11.08
N VAL A 99 5.77 -1.72 -10.53
CA VAL A 99 4.54 -2.53 -10.60
C VAL A 99 4.23 -2.85 -12.06
N ARG A 100 4.16 -4.14 -12.38
CA ARG A 100 3.97 -4.61 -13.76
C ARG A 100 2.53 -4.46 -14.20
N GLN A 101 1.59 -4.75 -13.30
CA GLN A 101 0.18 -4.74 -13.63
C GLN A 101 -0.70 -4.50 -12.41
N VAL A 102 -1.78 -3.76 -12.61
CA VAL A 102 -2.88 -3.63 -11.65
C VAL A 102 -4.15 -4.01 -12.40
N GLN A 103 -4.71 -5.17 -12.07
CA GLN A 103 -5.85 -5.78 -12.74
C GLN A 103 -7.07 -5.87 -11.83
N ASN A 104 -8.26 -5.65 -12.38
CA ASN A 104 -9.52 -5.95 -11.70
C ASN A 104 -9.88 -7.43 -11.94
N LEU A 105 -10.08 -8.18 -10.87
CA LEU A 105 -10.50 -9.59 -10.90
C LEU A 105 -11.83 -9.75 -10.15
N HIS A 106 -12.93 -9.29 -10.74
CA HIS A 106 -14.31 -9.47 -10.25
C HIS A 106 -14.43 -9.47 -8.71
N SER A 107 -14.51 -8.28 -8.09
CA SER A 107 -14.58 -8.03 -6.62
C SER A 107 -13.25 -7.93 -5.85
N ARG A 108 -12.11 -8.02 -6.55
CA ARG A 108 -10.78 -7.75 -5.98
C ARG A 108 -9.87 -7.11 -7.03
N ILE A 109 -8.81 -6.45 -6.59
CA ILE A 109 -7.76 -5.93 -7.48
C ILE A 109 -6.48 -6.73 -7.22
N ARG A 110 -5.86 -7.24 -8.28
CA ARG A 110 -4.54 -7.88 -8.24
C ARG A 110 -3.47 -6.88 -8.65
N ILE A 111 -2.40 -6.82 -7.87
CA ILE A 111 -1.21 -6.03 -8.16
C ILE A 111 -0.04 -7.00 -8.36
N ASP A 112 0.50 -7.04 -9.57
CA ASP A 112 1.66 -7.87 -9.89
C ASP A 112 2.93 -7.11 -9.51
N LEU A 113 3.63 -7.61 -8.49
CA LEU A 113 4.81 -6.97 -7.91
C LEU A 113 6.08 -7.60 -8.48
N PRO A 114 7.12 -6.81 -8.79
CA PRO A 114 8.43 -7.37 -9.11
C PRO A 114 8.99 -8.14 -7.90
N THR A 115 9.79 -9.17 -8.16
CA THR A 115 10.35 -10.05 -7.12
C THR A 115 11.20 -9.27 -6.12
N GLU A 116 11.90 -8.24 -6.61
CA GLU A 116 12.74 -7.31 -5.87
C GLU A 116 11.99 -6.18 -5.14
N ALA A 117 10.66 -6.09 -5.28
CA ALA A 117 9.87 -5.09 -4.56
C ALA A 117 10.01 -5.28 -3.04
N ASN A 118 10.30 -4.18 -2.33
CA ASN A 118 10.29 -4.17 -0.87
C ASN A 118 8.83 -4.23 -0.37
N ALA A 119 8.49 -5.33 0.31
CA ALA A 119 7.14 -5.59 0.81
C ALA A 119 6.69 -4.54 1.85
N ASP A 120 7.58 -4.05 2.70
CA ASP A 120 7.26 -3.05 3.72
C ASP A 120 6.90 -1.71 3.07
N VAL A 121 7.63 -1.31 2.02
CA VAL A 121 7.33 -0.08 1.27
C VAL A 121 6.00 -0.19 0.52
N VAL A 122 5.70 -1.36 -0.06
CA VAL A 122 4.40 -1.61 -0.70
C VAL A 122 3.27 -1.54 0.35
N ARG A 123 3.46 -2.18 1.51
CA ARG A 123 2.51 -2.13 2.63
C ARG A 123 2.24 -0.69 3.06
N ASP A 124 3.28 0.07 3.37
CA ASP A 124 3.19 1.45 3.88
C ASP A 124 2.49 2.42 2.93
N ARG A 125 2.56 2.15 1.62
CA ARG A 125 1.86 2.93 0.59
C ARG A 125 0.40 2.50 0.45
N LEU A 126 0.13 1.20 0.41
CA LEU A 126 -1.22 0.68 0.26
C LEU A 126 -2.12 1.01 1.45
N VAL A 127 -1.59 1.07 2.69
CA VAL A 127 -2.36 1.51 3.87
C VAL A 127 -2.82 2.97 3.81
N ARG A 128 -2.33 3.76 2.85
CA ARG A 128 -2.72 5.17 2.65
C ARG A 128 -3.67 5.38 1.46
N VAL A 129 -4.00 4.32 0.72
CA VAL A 129 -4.90 4.42 -0.45
C VAL A 129 -6.36 4.32 -0.02
N CYS A 130 -7.05 5.46 0.08
CA CYS A 130 -8.50 5.48 0.33
C CYS A 130 -9.26 4.66 -0.70
N GLY A 131 -10.26 3.90 -0.25
CA GLY A 131 -10.97 2.89 -1.05
C GLY A 131 -10.52 1.45 -0.80
N ILE A 132 -9.29 1.22 -0.32
CA ILE A 132 -8.83 -0.11 0.09
C ILE A 132 -9.42 -0.45 1.44
N ALA A 133 -10.21 -1.51 1.51
CA ALA A 133 -10.70 -2.04 2.78
C ALA A 133 -9.63 -2.85 3.49
N ASN A 134 -9.02 -3.78 2.77
CA ASN A 134 -7.90 -4.59 3.24
C ASN A 134 -7.14 -5.15 2.05
N PHE A 135 -5.93 -5.62 2.30
CA PHE A 135 -5.12 -6.29 1.30
C PHE A 135 -4.19 -7.30 1.93
N SER A 136 -3.65 -8.19 1.10
CA SER A 136 -2.66 -9.18 1.51
C SER A 136 -1.51 -9.19 0.51
N LEU A 137 -0.28 -9.35 1.01
CA LEU A 137 0.91 -9.57 0.21
C LEU A 137 1.23 -11.06 0.21
N GLY A 138 1.42 -11.63 -0.96
CA GLY A 138 1.53 -13.07 -1.09
C GLY A 138 2.14 -13.53 -2.41
N ARG A 139 2.05 -14.84 -2.62
CA ARG A 139 2.56 -15.52 -3.81
C ARG A 139 1.41 -15.95 -4.72
N VAL A 140 1.63 -15.85 -6.03
CA VAL A 140 0.79 -16.43 -7.07
C VAL A 140 1.38 -17.75 -7.49
N ILE A 141 0.57 -18.80 -7.45
CA ILE A 141 1.01 -20.16 -7.72
C ILE A 141 0.13 -20.73 -8.83
N PRO A 142 0.69 -21.10 -9.99
CA PRO A 142 -0.07 -21.72 -11.05
C PRO A 142 -0.81 -22.98 -10.57
N LEU A 143 -2.06 -23.15 -10.98
CA LEU A 143 -2.94 -24.23 -10.54
C LEU A 143 -3.60 -24.90 -11.73
N GLN A 144 -3.63 -26.24 -11.73
CA GLN A 144 -4.42 -27.03 -12.66
C GLN A 144 -5.65 -27.57 -11.96
N ILE A 145 -6.86 -27.22 -12.44
CA ILE A 145 -8.11 -27.60 -11.76
C ILE A 145 -8.30 -29.13 -11.70
N ALA A 146 -7.95 -29.82 -12.78
CA ALA A 146 -8.16 -31.26 -12.90
C ALA A 146 -7.27 -32.06 -11.94
N ASN A 147 -6.07 -31.57 -11.64
CA ASN A 147 -5.13 -32.20 -10.73
C ASN A 147 -4.29 -31.12 -10.02
N PRO A 148 -4.81 -30.49 -8.96
CA PRO A 148 -4.10 -29.42 -8.28
C PRO A 148 -2.91 -29.95 -7.49
N ASP A 149 -1.70 -29.57 -7.90
CA ASP A 149 -0.49 -29.80 -7.10
C ASP A 149 -0.43 -28.77 -5.96
N LEU A 150 -0.52 -29.25 -4.73
CA LEU A 150 -0.48 -28.42 -3.53
C LEU A 150 0.93 -28.21 -2.99
N ALA A 151 1.97 -28.84 -3.55
CA ALA A 151 3.33 -28.76 -3.02
C ALA A 151 3.85 -27.32 -3.01
N ALA A 152 3.74 -26.60 -4.14
CA ALA A 152 4.16 -25.19 -4.22
C ALA A 152 3.36 -24.29 -3.27
N LEU A 153 2.08 -24.61 -3.06
CA LEU A 153 1.21 -23.88 -2.12
C LEU A 153 1.63 -24.13 -0.67
N ALA A 154 2.03 -25.36 -0.34
CA ALA A 154 2.54 -25.70 0.97
C ALA A 154 3.90 -25.01 1.23
N GLU A 155 4.79 -24.95 0.24
CA GLU A 155 6.04 -24.17 0.34
C GLU A 155 5.77 -22.70 0.65
N ALA A 156 4.86 -22.05 -0.10
CA ALA A 156 4.50 -20.66 0.15
C ALA A 156 3.87 -20.43 1.53
N ALA A 157 3.07 -21.37 2.01
CA ALA A 157 2.48 -21.32 3.35
C ALA A 157 3.56 -21.45 4.45
N VAL A 158 4.51 -22.37 4.29
CA VAL A 158 5.65 -22.55 5.21
C VAL A 158 6.53 -21.32 5.25
N GLU A 159 6.88 -20.75 4.10
CA GLU A 159 7.65 -19.50 4.00
C GLU A 159 6.94 -18.36 4.74
N GLY A 160 5.64 -18.18 4.53
CA GLY A 160 4.86 -17.13 5.19
C GLY A 160 4.82 -17.27 6.71
N ILE A 161 4.72 -18.50 7.22
CA ILE A 161 4.81 -18.78 8.66
C ILE A 161 6.20 -18.53 9.21
N ASN A 162 7.25 -18.96 8.52
CA ASN A 162 8.62 -18.73 8.98
C ASN A 162 9.03 -17.26 8.94
N ALA A 163 8.44 -16.47 8.04
CA ALA A 163 8.62 -15.02 7.97
C ALA A 163 7.91 -14.26 9.11
N THR A 164 7.05 -14.93 9.88
CA THR A 164 6.24 -14.31 10.93
C THR A 164 6.56 -14.89 12.29
N SER A 165 6.67 -14.04 13.31
CA SER A 165 6.83 -14.51 14.69
C SER A 165 5.48 -14.99 15.24
N CYS A 166 5.21 -16.29 15.17
CA CYS A 166 3.99 -16.91 15.73
C CYS A 166 4.27 -18.25 16.41
N ALA A 167 3.41 -18.65 17.34
CA ALA A 167 3.37 -20.01 17.90
C ALA A 167 2.22 -20.83 17.27
N THR A 168 1.11 -20.15 16.99
CA THR A 168 -0.12 -20.76 16.50
C THR A 168 -0.57 -20.15 15.17
N PHE A 169 -1.14 -20.99 14.31
CA PHE A 169 -1.66 -20.56 13.02
C PHE A 169 -2.96 -21.27 12.64
N ARG A 170 -3.65 -20.76 11.62
CA ARG A 170 -4.69 -21.52 10.89
C ARG A 170 -4.51 -21.36 9.40
N VAL A 171 -5.04 -22.29 8.63
CA VAL A 171 -5.22 -22.15 7.18
C VAL A 171 -6.68 -21.82 6.90
N THR A 172 -6.95 -20.98 5.90
CA THR A 172 -8.31 -20.68 5.45
C THR A 172 -8.32 -20.64 3.94
N ALA A 173 -9.01 -21.59 3.32
CA ALA A 173 -9.06 -21.75 1.89
C ALA A 173 -10.42 -21.34 1.31
N LYS A 174 -10.41 -20.45 0.31
CA LYS A 174 -11.59 -20.06 -0.46
C LYS A 174 -11.45 -20.51 -1.91
N ARG A 175 -12.45 -21.23 -2.41
CA ARG A 175 -12.50 -21.65 -3.82
C ARG A 175 -13.46 -20.74 -4.58
N ALA A 176 -12.94 -19.98 -5.54
CA ALA A 176 -13.78 -19.24 -6.49
C ALA A 176 -14.37 -20.19 -7.55
N ASP A 177 -13.60 -21.19 -7.98
CA ASP A 177 -14.01 -22.20 -8.95
C ASP A 177 -14.37 -23.53 -8.25
N LYS A 178 -15.64 -23.92 -8.32
CA LYS A 178 -16.14 -25.13 -7.65
C LYS A 178 -15.80 -26.43 -8.37
N ARG A 179 -15.27 -26.37 -9.60
CA ARG A 179 -14.88 -27.55 -10.40
C ARG A 179 -13.61 -28.23 -9.88
N LEU A 180 -12.91 -27.61 -8.94
CA LEU A 180 -11.76 -28.20 -8.28
C LEU A 180 -12.18 -29.46 -7.51
N ALA A 181 -11.46 -30.57 -7.71
CA ALA A 181 -11.78 -31.84 -7.05
C ALA A 181 -11.62 -31.77 -5.52
N LEU A 182 -10.65 -31.01 -5.03
CA LEU A 182 -10.40 -30.83 -3.60
C LEU A 182 -11.35 -29.80 -2.98
N THR A 183 -11.92 -30.10 -1.81
CA THR A 183 -12.70 -29.13 -1.04
C THR A 183 -11.77 -28.15 -0.31
N SER A 184 -12.32 -27.01 0.16
CA SER A 184 -11.56 -26.08 1.01
C SER A 184 -10.98 -26.78 2.24
N MET A 185 -11.75 -27.68 2.86
CA MET A 185 -11.30 -28.43 4.04
C MET A 185 -10.15 -29.39 3.74
N ASP A 186 -10.16 -30.03 2.57
CA ASP A 186 -9.06 -30.92 2.15
C ASP A 186 -7.77 -30.11 2.00
N ILE A 187 -7.86 -28.95 1.34
CA ILE A 187 -6.72 -28.04 1.17
C ILE A 187 -6.23 -27.54 2.52
N GLU A 188 -7.12 -27.08 3.40
CA GLU A 188 -6.76 -26.61 4.74
C GLU A 188 -6.05 -27.68 5.57
N ARG A 189 -6.52 -28.93 5.53
CA ARG A 189 -5.90 -30.06 6.24
C ARG A 189 -4.53 -30.40 5.65
N THR A 190 -4.43 -30.54 4.34
CA THR A 190 -3.16 -30.91 3.68
C THR A 190 -2.09 -29.85 3.92
N ILE A 191 -2.41 -28.58 3.65
CA ILE A 191 -1.45 -27.48 3.86
C ILE A 191 -1.13 -27.31 5.34
N GLY A 192 -2.13 -27.39 6.22
CA GLY A 192 -1.93 -27.29 7.66
C GLY A 192 -1.00 -28.38 8.21
N ALA A 193 -1.17 -29.63 7.77
CA ALA A 193 -0.31 -30.74 8.16
C ALA A 193 1.14 -30.51 7.73
N THR A 194 1.37 -30.09 6.48
CA THR A 194 2.73 -29.80 5.99
C THR A 194 3.39 -28.63 6.74
N VAL A 195 2.62 -27.59 7.06
CA VAL A 195 3.14 -26.47 7.85
C VAL A 195 3.51 -26.94 9.26
N CYS A 196 2.67 -27.72 9.95
CA CYS A 196 2.99 -28.30 11.25
C CYS A 196 4.29 -29.11 11.22
N GLU A 197 4.39 -30.04 10.26
CA GLU A 197 5.54 -30.92 10.11
C GLU A 197 6.85 -30.15 9.90
N ARG A 198 6.82 -29.11 9.07
CA ARG A 198 8.04 -28.38 8.67
C ARG A 198 8.43 -27.23 9.57
N THR A 199 7.50 -26.66 10.33
CA THR A 199 7.74 -25.47 11.17
C THR A 199 7.64 -25.74 12.66
N GLY A 200 7.05 -26.87 13.06
CA GLY A 200 6.76 -27.19 14.46
C GLY A 200 5.67 -26.32 15.10
N LYS A 201 5.02 -25.43 14.33
CA LYS A 201 3.94 -24.55 14.83
C LYS A 201 2.64 -25.33 15.00
N THR A 202 1.76 -24.84 15.88
CA THR A 202 0.52 -25.55 16.23
C THR A 202 -0.70 -24.93 15.54
N VAL A 203 -1.62 -25.76 15.05
CA VAL A 203 -2.88 -25.27 14.48
C VAL A 203 -3.84 -24.82 15.59
N LYS A 204 -4.42 -23.62 15.45
CA LYS A 204 -5.44 -23.05 16.34
C LYS A 204 -6.55 -22.39 15.53
N LEU A 205 -7.74 -22.97 15.52
CA LEU A 205 -8.84 -22.51 14.65
C LEU A 205 -9.49 -21.19 15.11
N LYS A 206 -9.51 -20.94 16.42
CA LYS A 206 -10.07 -19.74 17.05
C LYS A 206 -8.94 -18.86 17.58
N SER A 207 -8.90 -17.60 17.15
CA SER A 207 -7.89 -16.62 17.56
C SER A 207 -6.44 -17.14 17.45
N PRO A 208 -5.99 -17.58 16.27
CA PRO A 208 -4.57 -17.87 16.02
C PRO A 208 -3.75 -16.59 15.98
N ASP A 209 -2.43 -16.71 16.15
CA ASP A 209 -1.52 -15.59 15.96
C ASP A 209 -1.47 -15.18 14.47
N VAL A 210 -1.50 -16.17 13.56
CA VAL A 210 -1.41 -15.98 12.11
C VAL A 210 -2.49 -16.77 11.36
N THR A 211 -3.05 -16.18 10.31
CA THR A 211 -3.92 -16.90 9.36
C THR A 211 -3.28 -16.92 7.98
N ILE A 212 -3.06 -18.13 7.45
CA ILE A 212 -2.68 -18.34 6.06
C ILE A 212 -3.95 -18.33 5.23
N TYR A 213 -4.12 -17.29 4.43
CA TYR A 213 -5.20 -17.14 3.48
C TYR A 213 -4.80 -17.76 2.15
N ILE A 214 -5.60 -18.71 1.70
CA ILE A 214 -5.46 -19.36 0.41
C ILE A 214 -6.71 -19.06 -0.41
N GLU A 215 -6.52 -18.50 -1.60
CA GLU A 215 -7.62 -18.31 -2.54
C GLU A 215 -7.33 -18.98 -3.87
N LEU A 216 -8.17 -19.94 -4.23
CA LEU A 216 -8.02 -20.72 -5.44
C LEU A 216 -8.93 -20.17 -6.54
N LEU A 217 -8.30 -19.73 -7.62
CA LEU A 217 -8.94 -19.33 -8.88
C LEU A 217 -8.81 -20.44 -9.93
N SER A 218 -9.34 -20.21 -11.12
CA SER A 218 -9.37 -21.23 -12.19
C SER A 218 -8.00 -21.61 -12.79
N ARG A 219 -6.97 -20.77 -12.64
CA ARG A 219 -5.63 -21.02 -13.23
C ARG A 219 -4.48 -20.84 -12.25
N GLU A 220 -4.77 -20.32 -11.06
CA GLU A 220 -3.77 -19.96 -10.08
C GLU A 220 -4.40 -19.94 -8.67
N ALA A 221 -3.55 -20.04 -7.67
CA ALA A 221 -3.89 -19.85 -6.26
C ALA A 221 -3.05 -18.70 -5.69
N TYR A 222 -3.65 -17.93 -4.80
CA TYR A 222 -2.95 -16.93 -3.98
C TYR A 222 -2.74 -17.49 -2.58
N CYS A 223 -1.55 -17.28 -2.04
CA CYS A 223 -1.20 -17.63 -0.66
C CYS A 223 -0.59 -16.43 0.04
N ALA A 224 -1.17 -16.02 1.17
CA ALA A 224 -0.68 -14.93 2.00
C ALA A 224 -0.81 -15.27 3.48
N ALA A 225 0.16 -14.87 4.30
CA ALA A 225 0.15 -15.09 5.75
C ALA A 225 -0.33 -13.87 6.54
N GLU A 226 -0.70 -12.77 5.88
CA GLU A 226 -1.22 -11.58 6.55
C GLU A 226 -2.41 -11.00 5.80
N LYS A 227 -3.28 -10.33 6.57
CA LYS A 227 -4.34 -9.47 6.07
C LYS A 227 -4.18 -8.11 6.73
N ILE A 228 -3.87 -7.10 5.94
CA ILE A 228 -3.61 -5.74 6.40
C ILE A 228 -4.86 -4.91 6.15
N GLU A 229 -5.33 -4.23 7.18
CA GLU A 229 -6.46 -3.31 7.05
C GLU A 229 -6.01 -2.05 6.30
N GLY A 230 -6.81 -1.65 5.32
CA GLY A 230 -6.66 -0.40 4.61
C GLY A 230 -7.44 0.72 5.29
N PRO A 231 -7.37 1.94 4.74
CA PRO A 231 -8.06 3.08 5.30
C PRO A 231 -9.59 3.00 5.13
N GLY A 232 -10.09 2.13 4.25
CA GLY A 232 -11.51 2.07 3.86
C GLY A 232 -11.95 3.32 3.09
N GLY A 233 -13.23 3.65 3.15
CA GLY A 233 -13.79 4.81 2.47
C GLY A 233 -13.86 4.64 0.95
N MET A 234 -13.80 5.76 0.24
CA MET A 234 -13.92 5.84 -1.22
C MET A 234 -12.60 6.25 -1.89
N PRO A 235 -12.36 5.82 -3.15
CA PRO A 235 -11.20 6.26 -3.92
C PRO A 235 -11.20 7.78 -4.09
N VAL A 236 -10.07 8.43 -3.79
CA VAL A 236 -9.91 9.88 -3.97
C VAL A 236 -10.14 10.26 -5.44
N GLY A 237 -10.99 11.26 -5.67
CA GLY A 237 -11.37 11.78 -6.98
C GLY A 237 -12.81 11.47 -7.38
N VAL A 238 -13.43 10.41 -6.84
CA VAL A 238 -14.79 10.00 -7.20
C VAL A 238 -15.88 10.95 -6.72
N SER A 239 -15.58 11.79 -5.73
CA SER A 239 -16.50 12.77 -5.16
C SER A 239 -16.12 14.21 -5.55
N GLY A 240 -15.30 14.39 -6.59
CA GLY A 240 -14.91 15.72 -7.07
C GLY A 240 -13.94 16.47 -6.15
N LYS A 241 -13.84 17.79 -6.34
CA LYS A 241 -12.89 18.67 -5.63
C LYS A 241 -13.58 19.52 -4.56
N ILE A 242 -12.88 19.76 -3.46
CA ILE A 242 -13.29 20.64 -2.36
C ILE A 242 -12.17 21.62 -2.00
N ALA A 243 -12.53 22.76 -1.44
CA ALA A 243 -11.56 23.68 -0.85
C ALA A 243 -11.64 23.58 0.68
N CYS A 244 -10.55 23.11 1.31
CA CYS A 244 -10.44 22.95 2.74
C CYS A 244 -9.74 24.16 3.35
N LEU A 245 -10.44 24.88 4.23
CA LEU A 245 -9.80 25.88 5.08
C LEU A 245 -8.93 25.16 6.10
N ILE A 246 -7.62 25.38 6.03
CA ILE A 246 -6.64 24.71 6.89
C ILE A 246 -5.90 25.71 7.79
N SER A 247 -5.78 25.33 9.06
CA SER A 247 -5.08 26.09 10.10
C SER A 247 -4.01 25.21 10.75
N GLY A 248 -3.15 25.82 11.58
CA GLY A 248 -2.20 25.08 12.40
C GLY A 248 -2.84 24.33 13.58
N GLY A 249 -4.17 24.28 13.67
CA GLY A 249 -4.92 23.53 14.69
C GLY A 249 -5.09 22.05 14.34
N ILE A 250 -5.81 21.32 15.19
CA ILE A 250 -6.02 19.86 15.04
C ILE A 250 -7.25 19.57 14.17
N ASP A 251 -8.27 20.42 14.22
CA ASP A 251 -9.59 20.09 13.68
C ASP A 251 -9.64 20.13 12.15
N SER A 252 -9.08 21.18 11.54
CA SER A 252 -9.08 21.35 10.08
C SER A 252 -8.35 20.25 9.29
N PRO A 253 -7.16 19.75 9.67
CA PRO A 253 -6.55 18.61 8.97
C PRO A 253 -7.37 17.32 9.14
N VAL A 254 -8.03 17.12 10.30
CA VAL A 254 -8.91 15.96 10.51
C VAL A 254 -10.16 16.05 9.62
N ALA A 255 -10.77 17.24 9.51
CA ALA A 255 -11.90 17.48 8.61
C ALA A 255 -11.52 17.22 7.14
N ALA A 256 -10.36 17.72 6.70
CA ALA A 256 -9.84 17.47 5.37
C ALA A 256 -9.62 15.96 5.12
N TYR A 257 -8.98 15.25 6.04
CA TYR A 257 -8.78 13.80 5.93
C TYR A 257 -10.10 13.02 5.83
N ARG A 258 -11.11 13.39 6.62
CA ARG A 258 -12.44 12.76 6.54
C ARG A 258 -13.07 12.91 5.16
N MET A 259 -12.90 14.06 4.52
CA MET A 259 -13.42 14.31 3.17
C MET A 259 -12.59 13.61 2.08
N ILE A 260 -11.26 13.56 2.24
CA ILE A 260 -10.38 12.75 1.38
C ILE A 260 -10.80 11.28 1.43
N LYS A 261 -11.03 10.74 2.63
CA LYS A 261 -11.55 9.37 2.83
C LYS A 261 -12.94 9.16 2.24
N ARG A 262 -13.72 10.23 2.03
CA ARG A 262 -14.99 10.23 1.30
C ARG A 262 -14.82 10.47 -0.20
N GLY A 263 -13.62 10.31 -0.74
CA GLY A 263 -13.35 10.34 -2.17
C GLY A 263 -13.21 11.74 -2.75
N CYS A 264 -13.13 12.79 -1.93
CA CYS A 264 -12.90 14.15 -2.40
C CYS A 264 -11.40 14.39 -2.61
N HIS A 265 -11.05 15.22 -3.60
CA HIS A 265 -9.70 15.78 -3.72
C HIS A 265 -9.67 17.18 -3.11
N ALA A 266 -8.79 17.40 -2.14
CA ALA A 266 -8.75 18.62 -1.34
C ALA A 266 -7.68 19.60 -1.85
N SER A 267 -8.13 20.79 -2.21
CA SER A 267 -7.28 21.99 -2.30
C SER A 267 -7.31 22.73 -0.97
N PHE A 268 -6.17 23.22 -0.50
CA PHE A 268 -6.05 23.80 0.83
C PHE A 268 -5.96 25.32 0.76
N VAL A 269 -6.65 25.99 1.66
CA VAL A 269 -6.63 27.45 1.80
C VAL A 269 -6.22 27.81 3.22
N HIS A 270 -5.09 28.51 3.36
CA HIS A 270 -4.58 28.99 4.63
C HIS A 270 -4.53 30.51 4.65
N PHE A 271 -5.12 31.11 5.69
CA PHE A 271 -5.02 32.53 5.96
C PHE A 271 -3.87 32.79 6.93
N SER A 272 -2.82 33.44 6.43
CA SER A 272 -1.64 33.83 7.19
C SER A 272 -1.85 35.21 7.79
N GLY A 273 -1.42 35.43 9.04
CA GLY A 273 -1.45 36.77 9.65
C GLY A 273 -0.41 37.74 9.10
N ARG A 274 0.34 37.37 8.06
CA ARG A 274 1.33 38.23 7.40
C ARG A 274 0.67 39.53 6.87
N PRO A 275 1.39 40.66 6.91
CA PRO A 275 2.76 40.83 7.43
C PRO A 275 2.86 41.03 8.95
N LEU A 276 1.74 41.00 9.70
CA LEU A 276 1.69 41.36 11.12
C LEU A 276 2.32 40.32 12.06
N VAL A 277 2.43 39.07 11.64
CA VAL A 277 3.01 37.97 12.42
C VAL A 277 4.08 37.20 11.61
N SER A 278 4.82 36.33 12.30
CA SER A 278 5.83 35.47 11.70
C SER A 278 5.23 34.40 10.78
N ARG A 279 6.09 33.68 10.03
CA ARG A 279 5.70 32.60 9.12
C ARG A 279 5.40 31.26 9.81
N ALA A 280 5.49 31.18 11.13
CA ALA A 280 5.40 29.91 11.85
C ALA A 280 4.12 29.11 11.57
N SER A 281 2.98 29.78 11.35
CA SER A 281 1.73 29.10 10.98
C SER A 281 1.76 28.50 9.56
N GLU A 282 2.46 29.16 8.62
CA GLU A 282 2.60 28.70 7.24
C GLU A 282 3.43 27.41 7.19
N ASP A 283 4.53 27.36 7.96
CA ASP A 283 5.40 26.19 8.02
C ASP A 283 4.67 24.99 8.62
N LYS A 284 3.96 25.19 9.74
CA LYS A 284 3.14 24.15 10.36
C LYS A 284 2.05 23.63 9.41
N VAL A 285 1.37 24.53 8.69
CA VAL A 285 0.34 24.12 7.72
C VAL A 285 0.95 23.38 6.53
N ARG A 286 2.14 23.76 6.08
CA ARG A 286 2.84 23.04 5.01
C ARG A 286 3.13 21.59 5.41
N GLU A 287 3.58 21.34 6.64
CA GLU A 287 3.80 19.99 7.17
C GLU A 287 2.50 19.17 7.26
N LEU A 288 1.40 19.79 7.73
CA LEU A 288 0.08 19.16 7.77
C LEU A 288 -0.41 18.79 6.37
N VAL A 289 -0.29 19.70 5.40
CA VAL A 289 -0.65 19.45 4.00
C VAL A 289 0.22 18.35 3.38
N GLN A 290 1.53 18.32 3.66
CA GLN A 290 2.42 17.25 3.21
C GLN A 290 1.96 15.89 3.74
N THR A 291 1.57 15.82 5.01
CA THR A 291 1.04 14.60 5.63
C THR A 291 -0.26 14.15 4.93
N LEU A 292 -1.19 15.07 4.69
CA LEU A 292 -2.45 14.78 3.97
C LEU A 292 -2.22 14.39 2.50
N THR A 293 -1.18 14.95 1.87
CA THR A 293 -0.82 14.64 0.48
C THR A 293 -0.52 13.15 0.30
N ALA A 294 -0.03 12.45 1.32
CA ALA A 294 0.20 11.01 1.25
C ALA A 294 -1.09 10.19 0.99
N TYR A 295 -2.27 10.75 1.25
CA TYR A 295 -3.57 10.10 1.05
C TYR A 295 -4.29 10.49 -0.26
N GLN A 296 -3.85 11.56 -0.94
CA GLN A 296 -4.44 12.06 -2.19
C GLN A 296 -3.43 12.36 -3.32
N TYR A 297 -2.16 12.07 -3.08
CA TYR A 297 -1.00 12.14 -3.99
C TYR A 297 -0.55 13.53 -4.44
N THR A 298 -1.50 14.44 -4.67
CA THR A 298 -1.22 15.82 -5.07
C THR A 298 -2.01 16.77 -4.19
N ALA A 299 -1.44 17.94 -3.91
CA ALA A 299 -2.06 18.98 -3.13
C ALA A 299 -1.70 20.36 -3.69
N ARG A 300 -2.65 21.28 -3.60
CA ARG A 300 -2.43 22.70 -3.83
C ARG A 300 -2.71 23.42 -2.51
N LEU A 301 -1.79 24.30 -2.09
CA LEU A 301 -1.92 25.10 -0.88
C LEU A 301 -1.86 26.58 -1.25
N TYR A 302 -2.98 27.26 -1.04
CA TYR A 302 -3.09 28.71 -1.12
C TYR A 302 -2.74 29.32 0.23
N VAL A 303 -1.75 30.22 0.26
CA VAL A 303 -1.37 30.98 1.46
C VAL A 303 -1.73 32.43 1.23
N ILE A 304 -2.73 32.92 1.95
CA ILE A 304 -3.34 34.23 1.74
C ILE A 304 -2.89 35.15 2.88
N PRO A 305 -2.17 36.25 2.59
CA PRO A 305 -1.84 37.25 3.59
C PRO A 305 -3.12 37.98 4.02
N PHE A 306 -3.52 37.78 5.27
CA PHE A 306 -4.77 38.28 5.84
C PHE A 306 -4.54 39.42 6.86
N GLY A 307 -3.29 39.74 7.18
CA GLY A 307 -2.93 40.69 8.24
C GLY A 307 -3.52 42.09 8.03
N GLU A 308 -3.46 42.65 6.82
CA GLU A 308 -4.03 43.97 6.56
C GLU A 308 -5.57 44.00 6.68
N ILE A 309 -6.25 42.93 6.23
CA ILE A 309 -7.71 42.80 6.41
C ILE A 309 -8.05 42.71 7.91
N GLN A 310 -7.25 41.99 8.70
CA GLN A 310 -7.41 41.93 10.15
C GLN A 310 -7.23 43.31 10.78
N ARG A 311 -6.20 44.06 10.37
CA ARG A 311 -5.94 45.42 10.85
C ARG A 311 -7.14 46.34 10.61
N GLU A 312 -7.67 46.35 9.40
CA GLU A 312 -8.84 47.17 9.05
C GLU A 312 -10.07 46.81 9.90
N ILE A 313 -10.33 45.54 10.12
CA ILE A 313 -11.45 45.10 10.97
C ILE A 313 -11.23 45.52 12.43
N VAL A 314 -10.00 45.43 12.95
CA VAL A 314 -9.68 45.88 14.33
C VAL A 314 -9.94 47.37 14.51
N LEU A 315 -9.52 48.20 13.54
CA LEU A 315 -9.66 49.65 13.60
C LEU A 315 -11.12 50.11 13.52
N ASN A 316 -11.95 49.40 12.75
CA ASN A 316 -13.29 49.86 12.41
C ASN A 316 -14.42 49.07 13.10
N THR A 317 -14.11 48.07 13.93
CA THR A 317 -15.12 47.17 14.53
C THR A 317 -14.97 46.99 16.04
N PRO A 318 -16.07 47.03 16.82
CA PRO A 318 -16.08 46.64 18.22
C PRO A 318 -15.53 45.21 18.45
N PRO A 319 -14.78 44.97 19.55
CA PRO A 319 -14.15 43.68 19.82
C PRO A 319 -15.03 42.43 19.68
N PRO A 320 -16.30 42.41 20.14
CA PRO A 320 -17.14 41.21 20.07
C PRO A 320 -17.40 40.67 18.65
N PHE A 321 -17.37 41.54 17.62
CA PHE A 321 -17.71 41.16 16.25
C PHE A 321 -16.48 40.77 15.40
N ARG A 322 -15.26 41.06 15.86
CA ARG A 322 -14.05 40.96 15.04
C ARG A 322 -13.82 39.55 14.50
N VAL A 323 -13.95 38.52 15.35
CA VAL A 323 -13.72 37.12 14.95
C VAL A 323 -14.75 36.66 13.92
N VAL A 324 -16.01 37.08 14.07
CA VAL A 324 -17.07 36.78 13.09
C VAL A 324 -16.74 37.44 11.75
N LEU A 325 -16.33 38.71 11.75
CA LEU A 325 -15.93 39.41 10.52
C LEU A 325 -14.69 38.80 9.86
N TYR A 326 -13.68 38.39 10.64
CA TYR A 326 -12.52 37.67 10.09
C TYR A 326 -12.98 36.42 9.34
N ARG A 327 -13.80 35.58 9.98
CA ARG A 327 -14.29 34.32 9.39
C ARG A 327 -15.14 34.55 8.16
N ARG A 328 -16.03 35.56 8.17
CA ARG A 328 -16.83 35.94 6.99
C ARG A 328 -15.96 36.36 5.81
N MET A 329 -14.93 37.17 6.03
CA MET A 329 -14.00 37.58 4.98
C MET A 329 -13.16 36.39 4.48
N MET A 330 -12.71 35.51 5.37
CA MET A 330 -12.01 34.29 4.99
C MET A 330 -12.88 33.39 4.11
N LEU A 331 -14.15 33.16 4.46
CA LEU A 331 -15.04 32.32 3.65
C LEU A 331 -15.32 32.92 2.27
N ARG A 332 -15.54 34.24 2.18
CA ARG A 332 -15.72 34.93 0.89
C ARG A 332 -14.52 34.72 -0.04
N ILE A 333 -13.31 34.96 0.48
CA ILE A 333 -12.08 34.78 -0.29
C ILE A 333 -11.89 33.30 -0.68
N ALA A 334 -12.13 32.37 0.25
CA ALA A 334 -12.04 30.94 -0.01
C ALA A 334 -13.06 30.48 -1.06
N GLN A 335 -14.25 31.08 -1.10
CA GLN A 335 -15.28 30.77 -2.08
C GLN A 335 -14.85 31.17 -3.50
N GLU A 336 -14.26 32.35 -3.68
CA GLU A 336 -13.78 32.75 -5.00
C GLU A 336 -12.68 31.80 -5.50
N LEU A 337 -11.73 31.43 -4.62
CA LEU A 337 -10.72 30.42 -4.96
C LEU A 337 -11.34 29.05 -5.25
N ALA A 338 -12.38 28.65 -4.51
CA ALA A 338 -13.10 27.41 -4.76
C ALA A 338 -13.76 27.41 -6.15
N ARG A 339 -14.36 28.52 -6.57
CA ARG A 339 -14.94 28.66 -7.92
C ARG A 339 -13.86 28.55 -9.00
N GLU A 340 -12.72 29.23 -8.83
CA GLU A 340 -11.58 29.14 -9.75
C GLU A 340 -11.03 27.71 -9.87
N GLU A 341 -10.93 26.99 -8.75
CA GLU A 341 -10.47 25.58 -8.70
C GLU A 341 -11.53 24.55 -9.10
N ARG A 342 -12.77 25.00 -9.37
CA ARG A 342 -13.94 24.15 -9.63
C ARG A 342 -14.22 23.19 -8.47
N CYS A 343 -14.00 23.65 -7.25
CA CYS A 343 -14.42 22.98 -6.03
C CYS A 343 -15.93 23.18 -5.85
N TRP A 344 -16.65 22.10 -5.52
CA TRP A 344 -18.11 22.17 -5.33
C TRP A 344 -18.51 22.61 -3.91
N GLY A 345 -17.56 22.69 -2.98
CA GLY A 345 -17.84 23.07 -1.60
C GLY A 345 -16.60 23.50 -0.81
N LEU A 346 -16.86 24.24 0.26
CA LEU A 346 -15.90 24.60 1.30
C LEU A 346 -15.97 23.61 2.45
N VAL A 347 -14.83 23.32 3.07
CA VAL A 347 -14.75 22.44 4.24
C VAL A 347 -13.97 23.15 5.34
N THR A 348 -14.58 23.24 6.52
CA THR A 348 -13.96 23.80 7.73
C THR A 348 -13.76 22.70 8.78
N GLY A 349 -12.93 22.99 9.78
CA GLY A 349 -12.78 22.17 10.98
C GLY A 349 -13.63 22.67 12.15
N ASP A 350 -14.78 23.28 11.90
CA ASP A 350 -15.61 23.81 12.98
C ASP A 350 -16.33 22.69 13.75
N SER A 351 -16.43 22.85 15.07
CA SER A 351 -17.21 21.96 15.93
C SER A 351 -18.14 22.78 16.82
N LEU A 352 -19.44 22.44 16.82
CA LEU A 352 -20.45 23.18 17.57
C LEU A 352 -20.11 23.26 19.06
N GLY A 353 -20.04 24.48 19.61
CA GLY A 353 -19.81 24.74 21.03
C GLY A 353 -18.37 24.59 21.51
N GLN A 354 -17.39 24.35 20.62
CA GLN A 354 -15.99 24.17 21.03
C GLN A 354 -15.31 25.50 21.43
N VAL A 355 -15.63 26.60 20.73
CA VAL A 355 -15.13 27.95 21.04
C VAL A 355 -16.24 28.99 20.89
N ALA A 356 -16.06 30.19 21.47
CA ALA A 356 -17.05 31.27 21.42
C ALA A 356 -17.45 31.69 19.99
N SER A 357 -16.58 31.49 19.00
CA SER A 357 -16.89 31.78 17.59
C SER A 357 -17.63 30.65 16.86
N GLN A 358 -17.92 29.53 17.53
CA GLN A 358 -18.58 28.34 17.01
C GLN A 358 -19.89 28.03 17.75
N THR A 359 -20.63 29.07 18.15
CA THR A 359 -22.03 28.93 18.57
C THR A 359 -22.93 28.77 17.34
N PRO A 360 -24.15 28.22 17.47
CA PRO A 360 -25.08 28.11 16.34
C PRO A 360 -25.27 29.43 15.59
N GLU A 361 -25.44 30.53 16.32
CA GLU A 361 -25.69 31.87 15.76
C GLU A 361 -24.48 32.38 14.99
N ASN A 362 -23.28 32.24 15.56
CA ASN A 362 -22.05 32.66 14.91
C ASN A 362 -21.73 31.81 13.67
N LEU A 363 -21.96 30.49 13.73
CA LEU A 363 -21.76 29.62 12.56
C LEU A 363 -22.73 29.99 11.43
N THR A 364 -24.00 30.21 11.74
CA THR A 364 -25.02 30.61 10.76
C THR A 364 -24.63 31.90 10.06
N VAL A 365 -24.31 32.95 10.84
CA VAL A 365 -23.90 34.25 10.30
C VAL A 365 -22.58 34.14 9.52
N VAL A 366 -21.67 33.26 9.90
CA VAL A 366 -20.43 33.05 9.14
C VAL A 366 -20.71 32.33 7.81
N GLU A 367 -21.54 31.29 7.81
CA GLU A 367 -21.88 30.49 6.63
C GLU A 367 -22.63 31.31 5.57
N GLU A 368 -23.57 32.18 5.96
CA GLU A 368 -24.28 33.09 5.04
C GLU A 368 -23.37 34.03 4.23
N ALA A 369 -22.09 34.14 4.58
CA ALA A 369 -21.15 34.98 3.85
C ALA A 369 -20.66 34.37 2.52
N ALA A 370 -20.87 33.06 2.30
CA ALA A 370 -20.41 32.31 1.14
C ALA A 370 -21.55 31.49 0.51
#